data_AF-A0A379EUA9-F1
#
_entry.id   AF-A0A379EUA9-F1
#
_cell.length_a   1.000
_cell.length_b   1.000
_cell.length_c   1.000
_cell.angle_alpha   90.00
_cell.angle_beta   90.00
_cell.angle_gamma   90.00
#
_symmetry.space_group_name_H-M   'P 1'
#
loop_
_entity.id
_entity.type
_entity.pdbx_description
1 polymer ?
#
loop_
_entity_poly.entity_id
_entity_poly.type
_entity_poly.pdbx_seq_one_letter_code
_entity_poly.pdbx_strand_id
1 'polypeptide(L)' 'MSEQVCDAHFPPKFNEMSVNEIIAHFARYQFVDQERHKLELCDDFIRLVETVAKKA' A
#
# COMPACT_ATOMS: atom_id res chain seq x y z
N MET A 1 -19.23 -0.90 24.08
CA MET A 1 -18.12 -1.87 24.17
C MET A 1 -17.94 -2.54 22.82
N SER A 2 -17.05 -2.01 21.99
CA SER A 2 -16.53 -2.75 20.84
C SER A 2 -15.12 -2.22 20.61
N GLU A 3 -14.22 -2.65 21.48
CA GLU A 3 -12.78 -2.55 21.26
C GLU A 3 -12.49 -3.36 19.99
N GLN A 4 -12.33 -2.67 18.87
CA GLN A 4 -11.71 -3.27 17.71
C GLN A 4 -10.25 -3.44 18.08
N VAL A 5 -9.91 -4.67 18.49
CA VAL A 5 -8.54 -5.10 18.69
C VAL A 5 -7.83 -4.83 17.38
N CYS A 6 -7.03 -3.77 17.34
CA CYS A 6 -6.08 -3.53 16.28
C CYS A 6 -5.08 -4.69 16.38
N ASP A 7 -5.40 -5.81 15.73
CA ASP A 7 -4.51 -6.93 15.49
C ASP A 7 -3.17 -6.31 15.14
N ALA A 8 -2.14 -6.65 15.91
CA ALA A 8 -0.82 -6.04 15.85
C ALA A 8 -0.32 -6.06 14.40
N HIS A 9 -0.67 -5.03 13.63
CA HIS A 9 -0.27 -4.84 12.26
C HIS A 9 1.18 -4.44 12.38
N PHE A 10 2.04 -5.45 12.47
CA PHE A 10 3.43 -5.30 12.09
C PHE A 10 3.39 -4.64 10.72
N PRO A 11 3.80 -3.37 10.60
CA PRO A 11 3.79 -2.73 9.31
C PRO A 11 4.60 -3.65 8.40
N PRO A 12 4.04 -4.05 7.24
CA PRO A 12 4.81 -4.80 6.27
C PRO A 12 6.14 -4.08 6.09
N LYS A 13 7.23 -4.82 6.10
CA LYS A 13 8.54 -4.22 5.86
C LYS A 13 8.60 -3.81 4.39
N PHE A 14 8.02 -2.67 4.07
CA PHE A 14 7.97 -2.11 2.72
C PHE A 14 9.38 -1.86 2.16
N ASN A 15 10.39 -1.73 3.04
CA ASN A 15 11.80 -1.69 2.65
C ASN A 15 12.36 -3.02 2.13
N GLU A 16 11.78 -4.16 2.50
CA GLU A 16 12.21 -5.49 2.05
C GLU A 16 11.34 -6.01 0.89
N MET A 17 10.22 -5.33 0.59
CA MET A 17 9.28 -5.70 -0.46
C MET A 17 9.63 -5.01 -1.78
N SER A 18 9.48 -5.74 -2.87
CA SER A 18 9.56 -5.14 -4.21
C SER A 18 8.37 -4.21 -4.48
N VAL A 19 8.55 -3.25 -5.40
CA VAL A 19 7.47 -2.33 -5.83
C VAL A 19 6.19 -3.10 -6.17
N ASN A 20 6.32 -4.23 -6.88
CA ASN A 20 5.19 -5.09 -7.24
C ASN A 20 4.51 -5.73 -6.03
N GLU A 21 5.25 -6.13 -5.00
CA GLU A 21 4.66 -6.69 -3.78
C GLU A 21 3.91 -5.64 -2.97
N ILE A 22 4.44 -4.42 -2.93
CA ILE A 22 3.76 -3.29 -2.29
C ILE A 22 2.44 -3.01 -3.02
N ILE A 23 2.48 -2.88 -4.36
CA ILE A 23 1.27 -2.68 -5.17
C ILE A 23 0.27 -3.82 -4.96
N ALA A 24 0.72 -5.08 -4.99
CA ALA A 24 -0.15 -6.24 -4.76
C ALA A 24 -0.73 -6.27 -3.34
N HIS A 25 0.01 -5.80 -2.34
CA HIS A 25 -0.48 -5.65 -0.97
C HIS A 25 -1.62 -4.63 -0.91
N PHE A 26 -1.45 -3.45 -1.51
CA PHE A 26 -2.48 -2.40 -1.55
C PHE A 26 -3.67 -2.78 -2.45
N ALA A 27 -3.47 -3.57 -3.50
CA ALA A 27 -4.54 -4.05 -4.36
C ALA A 27 -5.57 -4.92 -3.62
N ARG A 28 -5.15 -5.67 -2.58
CA ARG A 28 -6.07 -6.45 -1.73
C ARG A 28 -7.10 -5.59 -1.00
N TYR A 29 -6.76 -4.35 -0.69
CA TYR A 29 -7.64 -3.42 0.01
C TYR A 29 -8.58 -2.65 -0.93
N GLN A 30 -8.40 -2.83 -2.26
CA GLN A 30 -9.22 -2.18 -3.29
C GLN A 30 -9.39 -0.67 -3.06
N PHE A 31 -8.32 0.01 -2.66
CA PHE A 31 -8.35 1.46 -2.48
C PHE A 31 -8.73 2.13 -3.80
N VAL A 32 -9.76 2.95 -3.73
CA VAL A 32 -10.28 3.71 -4.85
C VAL A 32 -10.34 5.19 -4.48
N ASP A 33 -10.01 6.06 -5.42
CA ASP A 33 -10.20 7.50 -5.27
C ASP A 33 -11.69 7.86 -5.36
N GLN A 34 -12.04 9.14 -5.14
CA GLN A 34 -13.39 9.67 -5.26
C GLN A 34 -14.00 9.43 -6.64
N GLU A 35 -13.16 9.37 -7.68
CA GLU A 35 -13.54 9.04 -9.06
C GLU A 35 -13.60 7.53 -9.36
N ARG A 36 -13.41 6.68 -8.35
CA ARG A 36 -13.36 5.20 -8.45
C ARG A 36 -12.14 4.65 -9.20
N HIS A 37 -11.11 5.46 -9.43
CA HIS A 37 -9.83 4.98 -9.95
C HIS A 37 -9.10 4.15 -8.88
N LYS A 38 -8.61 2.98 -9.26
CA LYS A 38 -7.86 2.12 -8.34
C LYS A 38 -6.49 2.73 -8.04
N LEU A 39 -6.13 2.77 -6.77
CA LEU A 39 -4.84 3.31 -6.30
C LEU A 39 -3.65 2.61 -6.98
N GLU A 40 -3.76 1.31 -7.26
CA GLU A 40 -2.74 0.51 -7.96
C GLU A 40 -2.46 0.98 -9.41
N LEU A 41 -3.35 1.77 -10.00
CA LEU A 41 -3.23 2.32 -11.36
C LEU A 41 -2.85 3.81 -11.37
N CYS A 42 -2.73 4.44 -10.20
CA CYS A 42 -2.33 5.84 -10.09
C CYS A 42 -0.81 5.97 -10.25
N ASP A 43 -0.38 6.75 -11.25
CA ASP A 43 1.04 7.01 -11.53
C ASP A 43 1.74 7.65 -10.31
N ASP A 44 1.07 8.56 -9.61
CA ASP A 44 1.58 9.19 -8.39
C ASP A 44 1.81 8.17 -7.26
N PHE A 45 0.93 7.17 -7.13
CA PHE A 45 1.11 6.10 -6.16
C PHE A 45 2.28 5.20 -6.53
N ILE A 46 2.41 4.82 -7.80
CA ILE A 46 3.53 4.01 -8.29
C ILE A 46 4.86 4.76 -8.03
N ARG A 47 4.95 6.05 -8.36
CA ARG A 47 6.14 6.88 -8.09
C ARG A 47 6.46 7.00 -6.60
N LEU A 48 5.44 7.12 -5.74
CA LEU A 48 5.63 7.13 -4.29
C LEU A 48 6.25 5.82 -3.83
N VAL A 49 5.71 4.68 -4.27
CA VAL A 49 6.21 3.35 -3.94
C VAL A 49 7.63 3.15 -4.47
N GLU A 50 7.93 3.56 -5.70
CA GLU A 50 9.28 3.52 -6.27
C GLU A 50 10.27 4.37 -5.48
N THR A 51 9.85 5.55 -5.02
CA THR A 51 10.68 6.46 -4.22
C THR A 51 11.01 5.87 -2.85
N VAL A 52 10.04 5.20 -2.22
CA VAL A 52 10.24 4.50 -0.94
C VAL A 52 11.10 3.26 -1.15
N ALA A 53 10.86 2.48 -2.21
CA ALA A 53 11.62 1.27 -2.53
C ALA A 53 13.06 1.58 -2.96
N LYS A 54 13.34 2.74 -3.57
CA LYS A 54 14.71 3.19 -3.92
C LYS A 54 15.53 3.67 -2.72
N LYS A 55 14.98 3.70 -1.51
CA LYS A 55 15.68 4.20 -0.32
C LYS A 55 16.42 3.09 0.44
N ALA A 56 17.47 2.56 -0.20
CA ALA A 56 18.71 2.05 0.40
C ALA A 56 19.77 1.85 -0.68
#